data_AF-A0A962JM03-F1
#
_entry.id   AF-A0A962JM03-F1
#
_cell.length_a   1.000
_cell.length_b   1.000
_cell.length_c   1.000
_cell.angle_alpha   90.00
_cell.angle_beta   90.00
_cell.angle_gamma   90.00
#
_symmetry.space_group_name_H-M   'P 1'
#
loop_
_entity.id
_entity.type
_entity.pdbx_description
1 polymer ?
#
loop_
_entity_poly.entity_id
_entity_poly.type
_entity_poly.pdbx_seq_one_letter_code
_entity_poly.pdbx_strand_id
1 'polypeptide(L)'
;TKSTTQKHLKLLIDPNKSNLRTAPKAIEDIWVNAKHSHMVSYENISHLSASYQDAFCTLCTGGAYATRTLHTTCDETVIELKKPIILNGIPVNVTAQDLLDRTIHIDLPVIESRLTEEEVKELFEQHYPDVFTGLLDMFVSVLATLPTINYIERHELPRMADFTLLGEAVARVQGKAPKTFLRQYQSKRTEGIYRTLEASPIAVAAMAYLEENPKGYDGTVKGLLDALTVFQPTGESWPRSAKGFADILRRLAPAFRAIGINAKISEKAGKNGFGCILKYLPKNTAKLAIKGEHGEHGEHQNPMHLPTDIYNPSQNGEKTIKTSDTAPSDYFSLSCTRILNNEQEKTPIDSIDKKAKCNNCVHYAWDCAKGIEG
;
A
#
# COMPACT_ATOMS: atom_id res chain seq x y z
N THR A 1 -20.22 11.04 3.40
CA THR A 1 -19.20 11.75 2.57
C THR A 1 -17.83 11.07 2.73
N LYS A 2 -16.80 11.49 1.98
CA LYS A 2 -15.41 10.96 2.13
C LYS A 2 -14.90 11.10 3.57
N SER A 3 -15.00 12.30 4.13
CA SER A 3 -14.59 12.61 5.51
C SER A 3 -15.34 11.78 6.55
N THR A 4 -16.66 11.67 6.44
CA THR A 4 -17.45 10.85 7.38
C THR A 4 -17.06 9.37 7.31
N THR A 5 -16.83 8.84 6.10
CA THR A 5 -16.42 7.43 5.92
C THR A 5 -15.06 7.18 6.57
N GLN A 6 -14.08 8.06 6.34
CA GLN A 6 -12.76 7.98 6.98
C GLN A 6 -12.84 8.10 8.50
N LYS A 7 -13.67 9.02 9.03
CA LYS A 7 -13.90 9.17 10.47
C LYS A 7 -14.45 7.87 11.09
N HIS A 8 -15.46 7.27 10.47
CA HIS A 8 -16.08 6.03 10.95
C HIS A 8 -15.13 4.83 10.87
N LEU A 9 -14.38 4.69 9.76
CA LEU A 9 -13.33 3.68 9.65
C LEU A 9 -12.27 3.82 10.75
N LYS A 10 -11.87 5.06 11.05
CA LYS A 10 -10.91 5.29 12.13
C LYS A 10 -11.47 5.00 13.52
N LEU A 11 -12.74 5.29 13.78
CA LEU A 11 -13.38 4.92 15.03
C LEU A 11 -13.38 3.40 15.28
N LEU A 12 -13.52 2.60 14.21
CA LEU A 12 -13.48 1.14 14.30
C LEU A 12 -12.08 0.55 14.52
N ILE A 13 -11.01 1.26 14.15
CA ILE A 13 -9.63 0.72 14.14
C ILE A 13 -8.75 1.37 15.21
N ASP A 14 -8.78 2.70 15.32
CA ASP A 14 -7.89 3.51 16.14
C ASP A 14 -8.63 4.77 16.62
N PRO A 15 -9.62 4.60 17.53
CA PRO A 15 -10.44 5.71 18.00
C PRO A 15 -9.56 6.75 18.69
N ASN A 16 -9.59 7.98 18.17
CA ASN A 16 -8.76 9.08 18.62
C ASN A 16 -9.58 10.36 18.77
N LYS A 17 -9.11 11.30 19.61
CA LYS A 17 -9.70 12.65 19.71
C LYS A 17 -9.60 13.41 18.38
N SER A 18 -8.57 13.13 17.58
CA SER A 18 -8.36 13.74 16.26
C SER A 18 -8.37 12.66 15.18
N ASN A 19 -9.59 12.29 14.74
CA ASN A 19 -9.79 11.27 13.72
C ASN A 19 -9.52 11.77 12.29
N LEU A 20 -9.65 13.08 12.07
CA LEU A 20 -9.35 13.72 10.82
C LEU A 20 -8.31 14.81 11.10
N ARG A 21 -7.15 14.71 10.45
CA ARG A 21 -6.06 15.68 10.60
C ARG A 21 -5.78 16.36 9.29
N THR A 22 -5.43 17.63 9.35
CA THR A 22 -4.95 18.37 8.19
C THR A 22 -3.62 17.82 7.69
N ALA A 23 -3.28 18.12 6.43
CA ALA A 23 -1.99 17.78 5.84
C ALA A 23 -0.79 18.20 6.73
N PRO A 24 0.29 17.39 6.78
CA PRO A 24 1.50 17.73 7.52
C PRO A 24 2.21 18.94 6.90
N LYS A 25 2.87 19.74 7.74
CA LYS A 25 3.65 20.92 7.28
C LYS A 25 5.13 20.58 7.10
N ALA A 26 5.61 19.56 7.80
CA ALA A 26 6.96 19.01 7.67
C ALA A 26 6.94 17.47 7.76
N ILE A 27 8.04 16.81 7.38
CA ILE A 27 8.14 15.34 7.41
C ILE A 27 8.08 14.85 8.86
N GLU A 28 8.70 15.59 9.76
CA GLU A 28 8.70 15.41 11.21
C GLU A 28 7.28 15.20 11.75
N ASP A 29 6.31 15.99 11.27
CA ASP A 29 4.92 15.93 11.70
C ASP A 29 4.29 14.57 11.42
N ILE A 30 4.70 13.90 10.33
CA ILE A 30 4.23 12.55 9.96
C ILE A 30 4.62 11.55 11.05
N TRP A 31 5.89 11.58 11.46
CA TRP A 31 6.44 10.62 12.42
C TRP A 31 5.97 10.88 13.84
N VAL A 32 5.92 12.15 14.26
CA VAL A 32 5.37 12.53 15.56
C VAL A 32 3.90 12.15 15.65
N ASN A 33 3.14 12.33 14.56
CA ASN A 33 1.75 11.89 14.50
C ASN A 33 1.62 10.37 14.62
N ALA A 34 2.36 9.65 13.80
CA ALA A 34 2.37 8.19 13.73
C ALA A 34 2.74 7.54 15.08
N LYS A 35 3.58 8.20 15.88
CA LYS A 35 3.93 7.73 17.23
C LYS A 35 2.72 7.66 18.17
N HIS A 36 1.74 8.54 17.99
CA HIS A 36 0.58 8.70 18.87
C HIS A 36 -0.73 8.15 18.26
N SER A 37 -0.65 7.33 17.22
CA SER A 37 -1.82 6.74 16.55
C SER A 37 -1.48 5.34 16.04
N HIS A 38 -2.43 4.41 16.09
CA HIS A 38 -2.29 3.13 15.39
C HIS A 38 -2.50 3.31 13.88
N MET A 39 -3.40 4.21 13.46
CA MET A 39 -3.63 4.56 12.05
C MET A 39 -3.49 6.07 11.85
N VAL A 40 -2.56 6.46 10.96
CA VAL A 40 -2.38 7.85 10.55
C VAL A 40 -3.52 8.24 9.61
N SER A 41 -4.13 9.41 9.83
CA SER A 41 -5.33 9.82 9.12
C SER A 41 -5.27 11.28 8.71
N TYR A 42 -5.13 11.52 7.40
CA TYR A 42 -5.12 12.87 6.85
C TYR A 42 -6.35 13.12 5.98
N GLU A 43 -6.96 14.28 6.19
CA GLU A 43 -8.15 14.76 5.50
C GLU A 43 -7.79 15.91 4.56
N ASN A 44 -8.50 15.96 3.43
CA ASN A 44 -8.48 17.03 2.44
C ASN A 44 -7.07 17.30 1.91
N ILE A 45 -6.34 16.24 1.58
CA ILE A 45 -5.05 16.36 0.91
C ILE A 45 -5.29 16.91 -0.50
N SER A 46 -4.77 18.12 -0.75
CA SER A 46 -4.81 18.76 -2.06
C SER A 46 -3.56 18.48 -2.87
N HIS A 47 -2.41 18.31 -2.21
CA HIS A 47 -1.12 18.05 -2.83
C HIS A 47 -0.25 17.17 -1.92
N LEU A 48 0.52 16.26 -2.52
CA LEU A 48 1.45 15.39 -1.80
C LEU A 48 2.81 15.39 -2.52
N SER A 49 3.80 16.04 -1.91
CA SER A 49 5.16 16.13 -2.47
C SER A 49 5.82 14.76 -2.56
N ALA A 50 6.86 14.64 -3.39
CA ALA A 50 7.65 13.41 -3.49
C ALA A 50 8.20 12.98 -2.11
N SER A 51 8.73 13.93 -1.33
CA SER A 51 9.24 13.65 0.01
C SER A 51 8.19 13.11 1.00
N TYR A 52 6.94 13.57 0.91
CA TYR A 52 5.86 13.01 1.72
C TYR A 52 5.45 11.62 1.25
N GLN A 53 5.47 11.38 -0.06
CA GLN A 53 5.18 10.05 -0.60
C GLN A 53 6.25 9.04 -0.16
N ASP A 54 7.52 9.41 -0.21
CA ASP A 54 8.64 8.59 0.28
C ASP A 54 8.51 8.31 1.79
N ALA A 55 8.15 9.33 2.58
CA ALA A 55 7.90 9.14 4.01
C ALA A 55 6.75 8.15 4.29
N PHE A 56 5.67 8.21 3.51
CA PHE A 56 4.55 7.27 3.61
C PHE A 56 4.95 5.85 3.18
N CYS A 57 5.79 5.69 2.15
CA CYS A 57 6.35 4.39 1.75
C CYS A 57 7.10 3.73 2.91
N THR A 58 7.97 4.49 3.57
CA THR A 58 8.73 4.01 4.73
C THR A 58 7.80 3.66 5.89
N LEU A 59 6.88 4.56 6.22
CA LEU A 59 5.99 4.37 7.36
C LEU A 59 5.04 3.16 7.21
N CYS A 60 4.52 2.89 6.01
CA CYS A 60 3.58 1.76 5.80
C CYS A 60 4.26 0.39 5.82
N THR A 61 5.55 0.30 5.48
CA THR A 61 6.31 -0.96 5.47
C THR A 61 7.10 -1.20 6.75
N GLY A 62 7.33 -0.15 7.53
CA GLY A 62 8.15 -0.17 8.73
C GLY A 62 9.51 0.42 8.43
N GLY A 63 9.89 1.44 9.18
CA GLY A 63 11.21 2.05 9.07
C GLY A 63 11.45 3.09 10.13
N ALA A 64 12.66 3.63 10.12
CA ALA A 64 13.12 4.61 11.09
C ALA A 64 13.19 6.01 10.46
N TYR A 65 12.77 7.00 11.24
CA TYR A 65 13.08 8.40 11.02
C TYR A 65 14.00 8.88 12.12
N ALA A 66 15.13 9.44 11.71
CA ALA A 66 16.16 9.93 12.60
C ALA A 66 16.34 11.43 12.39
N THR A 67 16.41 12.17 13.48
CA THR A 67 16.69 13.61 13.47
C THR A 67 17.56 13.98 14.66
N ARG A 68 18.29 15.07 14.57
CA ARG A 68 19.09 15.57 15.68
C ARG A 68 18.18 15.94 16.85
N THR A 69 18.53 15.50 18.04
CA THR A 69 17.81 15.87 19.26
C THR A 69 17.97 17.36 19.50
N LEU A 70 16.85 18.09 19.56
CA LEU A 70 16.85 19.53 19.82
C LEU A 70 17.59 19.83 21.14
N HIS A 71 18.37 20.90 21.15
CA HIS A 71 19.18 21.36 22.29
C HIS A 71 20.34 20.45 22.70
N THR A 72 20.77 19.52 21.84
CA THR A 72 21.97 18.70 22.06
C THR A 72 22.97 18.83 20.90
N THR A 73 24.25 18.58 21.15
CA THR A 73 25.31 18.75 20.12
C THR A 73 25.47 17.52 19.24
N CYS A 74 25.37 16.32 19.83
CA CYS A 74 25.70 15.06 19.17
C CYS A 74 24.63 13.97 19.33
N ASP A 75 23.47 14.26 19.94
CA ASP A 75 22.46 13.23 20.18
C ASP A 75 21.44 13.17 19.03
N GLU A 76 20.97 11.96 18.76
CA GLU A 76 19.98 11.65 17.74
C GLU A 76 18.71 11.11 18.39
N THR A 77 17.55 11.53 17.87
CA THR A 77 16.26 10.94 18.19
C THR A 77 15.82 10.10 17.02
N VAL A 78 15.67 8.79 17.25
CA VAL A 78 15.18 7.83 16.25
C VAL A 78 13.76 7.41 16.61
N ILE A 79 12.87 7.44 15.62
CA ILE A 79 11.49 6.98 15.71
C ILE A 79 11.31 5.86 14.70
N GLU A 80 11.20 4.62 15.18
CA GLU A 80 10.92 3.45 14.34
C GLU A 80 9.45 3.08 14.44
N LEU A 81 8.75 3.09 13.30
CA LEU A 81 7.30 2.86 13.25
C LEU A 81 6.90 2.12 11.98
N LYS A 82 5.86 1.29 12.11
CA LYS A 82 5.09 0.72 11.00
C LYS A 82 3.61 1.02 11.23
N LYS A 83 3.00 1.86 10.38
CA LYS A 83 1.60 2.32 10.58
C LYS A 83 0.81 2.32 9.28
N PRO A 84 -0.45 1.84 9.27
CA PRO A 84 -1.37 2.11 8.19
C PRO A 84 -1.68 3.61 8.09
N ILE A 85 -1.94 4.07 6.88
CA ILE A 85 -2.21 5.48 6.55
C ILE A 85 -3.50 5.52 5.74
N ILE A 86 -4.43 6.40 6.14
CA ILE A 86 -5.62 6.73 5.38
C ILE A 86 -5.56 8.20 4.96
N LEU A 87 -5.79 8.44 3.67
CA LEU A 87 -5.83 9.76 3.05
C LEU A 87 -7.18 9.92 2.37
N ASN A 88 -7.77 11.12 2.46
CA ASN A 88 -8.80 11.53 1.52
C ASN A 88 -8.43 12.84 0.82
N GLY A 89 -9.02 13.02 -0.36
CA GLY A 89 -8.82 14.17 -1.21
C GLY A 89 -9.79 14.14 -2.39
N ILE A 90 -9.85 15.26 -3.10
CA ILE A 90 -10.51 15.36 -4.39
C ILE A 90 -9.57 14.90 -5.51
N PRO A 91 -8.34 15.44 -5.64
CA PRO A 91 -7.43 15.02 -6.70
C PRO A 91 -6.77 13.67 -6.41
N VAL A 92 -6.18 13.07 -7.45
CA VAL A 92 -5.30 11.90 -7.30
C VAL A 92 -3.95 12.38 -6.75
N ASN A 93 -3.73 12.21 -5.44
CA ASN A 93 -2.52 12.70 -4.77
C ASN A 93 -1.36 11.70 -4.78
N VAL A 94 -1.66 10.41 -4.76
CA VAL A 94 -0.64 9.35 -4.81
C VAL A 94 -0.26 9.15 -6.27
N THR A 95 0.95 9.60 -6.61
CA THR A 95 1.44 9.65 -7.99
C THR A 95 2.80 8.98 -8.16
N ALA A 96 3.55 8.82 -7.06
CA ALA A 96 4.76 8.02 -7.04
C ALA A 96 4.39 6.53 -7.12
N GLN A 97 4.93 5.83 -8.12
CA GLN A 97 4.67 4.40 -8.35
C GLN A 97 4.93 3.55 -7.09
N ASP A 98 5.98 3.90 -6.33
CA ASP A 98 6.36 3.23 -5.10
C ASP A 98 5.21 3.25 -4.07
N LEU A 99 4.63 4.43 -3.80
CA LEU A 99 3.50 4.56 -2.87
C LEU A 99 2.22 3.98 -3.46
N LEU A 100 1.99 4.17 -4.76
CA LEU A 100 0.83 3.64 -5.47
C LEU A 100 0.72 2.13 -5.33
N ASP A 101 1.84 1.41 -5.45
CA ASP A 101 1.89 -0.05 -5.28
C ASP A 101 1.55 -0.53 -3.87
N ARG A 102 1.62 0.37 -2.87
CA ARG A 102 1.27 0.11 -1.47
C ARG A 102 -0.07 0.71 -1.06
N THR A 103 -0.78 1.33 -2.01
CA THR A 103 -2.05 2.03 -1.76
C THR A 103 -3.22 1.25 -2.34
N ILE A 104 -4.35 1.27 -1.63
CA ILE A 104 -5.64 0.83 -2.17
C ILE A 104 -6.52 2.05 -2.35
N HIS A 105 -6.97 2.27 -3.59
CA HIS A 105 -7.94 3.32 -3.89
C HIS A 105 -9.35 2.80 -3.65
N ILE A 106 -10.13 3.55 -2.86
CA ILE A 106 -11.54 3.28 -2.60
C ILE A 106 -12.35 4.44 -3.14
N ASP A 107 -13.22 4.15 -4.10
CA ASP A 107 -14.21 5.11 -4.59
C ASP A 107 -15.48 4.96 -3.80
N LEU A 108 -16.01 6.10 -3.36
CA LEU A 108 -17.30 6.16 -2.71
C LEU A 108 -18.36 6.54 -3.73
N PRO A 109 -19.57 5.95 -3.63
CA PRO A 109 -20.68 6.29 -4.52
C PRO A 109 -21.05 7.77 -4.37
N VAL A 110 -21.66 8.31 -5.44
CA VAL A 110 -22.23 9.66 -5.41
C VAL A 110 -23.42 9.67 -4.45
N ILE A 111 -23.48 10.68 -3.59
CA ILE A 111 -24.58 10.85 -2.64
C ILE A 111 -25.72 11.58 -3.34
N GLU A 112 -26.81 10.86 -3.61
CA GLU A 112 -28.01 11.42 -4.24
C GLU A 112 -28.90 12.16 -3.23
N SER A 113 -29.07 11.58 -2.04
CA SER A 113 -29.88 12.12 -0.95
C SER A 113 -29.02 12.35 0.28
N ARG A 114 -29.09 13.54 0.87
CA ARG A 114 -28.25 13.94 2.00
C ARG A 114 -29.00 13.74 3.32
N LEU A 115 -28.31 13.10 4.26
CA LEU A 115 -28.66 13.09 5.68
C LEU A 115 -27.87 14.20 6.39
N THR A 116 -28.43 14.70 7.49
CA THR A 116 -27.75 15.59 8.42
C THR A 116 -26.64 14.86 9.17
N GLU A 117 -25.72 15.61 9.81
CA GLU A 117 -24.64 14.98 10.57
C GLU A 117 -25.16 14.17 11.76
N GLU A 118 -26.23 14.62 12.42
CA GLU A 118 -26.81 13.90 13.56
C GLU A 118 -27.47 12.59 13.13
N GLU A 119 -28.27 12.58 12.05
CA GLU A 119 -28.86 11.35 11.52
C GLU A 119 -27.79 10.32 11.13
N VAL A 120 -26.69 10.76 10.53
CA VAL A 120 -25.58 9.86 10.17
C VAL A 120 -24.87 9.30 11.41
N LYS A 121 -24.74 10.12 12.46
CA LYS A 121 -24.14 9.71 13.73
C LYS A 121 -25.03 8.68 14.44
N GLU A 122 -26.34 8.95 14.55
CA GLU A 122 -27.31 8.03 15.14
C GLU A 122 -27.31 6.68 14.43
N LEU A 123 -27.33 6.67 13.09
CA LEU A 123 -27.23 5.45 12.29
C LEU A 123 -25.92 4.69 12.54
N PHE A 124 -24.81 5.41 12.65
CA PHE A 124 -23.52 4.77 12.93
C PHE A 124 -23.49 4.16 14.34
N GLU A 125 -23.94 4.90 15.35
CA GLU A 125 -23.98 4.43 16.75
C GLU A 125 -24.91 3.22 16.90
N GLN A 126 -26.05 3.22 16.21
CA GLN A 126 -26.98 2.10 16.17
C GLN A 126 -26.33 0.81 15.63
N HIS A 127 -25.52 0.93 14.57
CA HIS A 127 -24.90 -0.22 13.90
C HIS A 127 -23.48 -0.55 14.37
N TYR A 128 -22.87 0.31 15.19
CA TYR A 128 -21.48 0.16 15.64
C TYR A 128 -21.21 -1.21 16.29
N PRO A 129 -22.02 -1.72 17.23
CA PRO A 129 -21.74 -2.99 17.90
C PRO A 129 -21.70 -4.16 16.91
N ASP A 130 -22.64 -4.22 15.97
CA ASP A 130 -22.75 -5.29 14.99
C ASP A 130 -21.59 -5.27 14.01
N VAL A 131 -21.25 -4.08 13.49
CA VAL A 131 -20.12 -3.91 12.56
C VAL A 131 -18.81 -4.26 13.24
N PHE A 132 -18.58 -3.75 14.45
CA PHE A 132 -17.33 -3.99 15.18
C PHE A 132 -17.18 -5.48 15.54
N THR A 133 -18.23 -6.11 16.05
CA THR A 133 -18.22 -7.55 16.37
C THR A 133 -17.97 -8.38 15.12
N GLY A 134 -18.68 -8.09 14.02
CA GLY A 134 -18.49 -8.79 12.75
C GLY A 134 -17.07 -8.66 12.20
N LEU A 135 -16.41 -7.51 12.38
CA LEU A 135 -15.00 -7.33 12.01
C LEU A 135 -14.07 -8.22 12.85
N LEU A 136 -14.31 -8.33 14.15
CA LEU A 136 -13.52 -9.19 15.04
C LEU A 136 -13.71 -10.68 14.72
N ASP A 137 -14.95 -11.12 14.53
CA ASP A 137 -15.28 -12.51 14.17
C ASP A 137 -14.66 -12.91 12.82
N MET A 138 -14.75 -12.00 11.84
CA MET A 138 -14.08 -12.15 10.56
C MET A 138 -12.57 -12.27 10.75
N PHE A 139 -11.97 -11.40 11.57
CA PHE A 139 -10.53 -11.41 11.80
C PHE A 139 -10.04 -12.71 12.44
N VAL A 140 -10.77 -13.26 13.42
CA VAL A 140 -10.47 -14.57 14.01
C VAL A 140 -10.49 -15.67 12.94
N SER A 141 -11.54 -15.71 12.12
CA SER A 141 -11.68 -16.68 11.04
C SER A 141 -10.57 -16.55 9.98
N VAL A 142 -10.16 -15.31 9.69
CA VAL A 142 -9.07 -14.99 8.76
C VAL A 142 -7.73 -15.47 9.30
N LEU A 143 -7.43 -15.23 10.58
CA LEU A 143 -6.18 -15.69 11.20
C LEU A 143 -6.08 -17.22 11.22
N ALA A 144 -7.20 -17.92 11.45
CA ALA A 144 -7.23 -19.39 11.36
C ALA A 144 -7.02 -19.90 9.92
N THR A 145 -7.52 -19.15 8.93
CA THR A 145 -7.42 -19.53 7.51
C THR A 145 -6.07 -19.16 6.89
N LEU A 146 -5.41 -18.11 7.35
CA LEU A 146 -4.20 -17.54 6.75
C LEU A 146 -3.07 -18.56 6.53
N PRO A 147 -2.73 -19.46 7.47
CA PRO A 147 -1.68 -20.48 7.25
C PRO A 147 -1.99 -21.46 6.11
N THR A 148 -3.27 -21.57 5.70
CA THR A 148 -3.70 -22.44 4.60
C THR A 148 -3.50 -21.80 3.21
N ILE A 149 -3.20 -20.49 3.14
CA ILE A 149 -2.98 -19.76 1.89
C ILE A 149 -1.53 -19.98 1.42
N ASN A 150 -1.25 -21.17 0.90
CA ASN A 150 0.09 -21.57 0.44
C ASN A 150 0.14 -21.92 -1.07
N TYR A 151 -0.94 -21.68 -1.80
CA TYR A 151 -1.09 -21.98 -3.24
C TYR A 151 -0.81 -20.76 -4.15
N ILE A 152 -0.48 -19.61 -3.58
CA ILE A 152 -0.06 -18.43 -4.35
C ILE A 152 1.44 -18.48 -4.47
N GLU A 153 1.93 -18.56 -5.70
CA GLU A 153 3.36 -18.65 -5.96
C GLU A 153 4.07 -17.32 -5.68
N ARG A 154 5.34 -17.39 -5.25
CA ARG A 154 6.12 -16.18 -4.91
C ARG A 154 6.21 -15.17 -6.04
N HIS A 155 6.24 -15.64 -7.28
CA HIS A 155 6.32 -14.77 -8.47
C HIS A 155 4.99 -14.09 -8.82
N GLU A 156 3.87 -14.56 -8.25
CA GLU A 156 2.55 -13.94 -8.39
C GLU A 156 2.29 -12.86 -7.33
N LEU A 157 3.02 -12.92 -6.21
CA LEU A 157 2.84 -12.00 -5.10
C LEU A 157 3.30 -10.58 -5.50
N PRO A 158 2.44 -9.57 -5.29
CA PRO A 158 2.84 -8.18 -5.45
C PRO A 158 3.74 -7.75 -4.28
N ARG A 159 4.23 -6.51 -4.34
CA ARG A 159 5.12 -5.93 -3.32
C ARG A 159 4.57 -6.06 -1.89
N MET A 160 3.26 -5.88 -1.72
CA MET A 160 2.55 -6.08 -0.46
C MET A 160 2.12 -7.56 -0.30
N ALA A 161 3.11 -8.44 -0.22
CA ALA A 161 2.91 -9.90 -0.20
C ALA A 161 2.03 -10.35 0.97
N ASP A 162 2.41 -10.00 2.20
CA ASP A 162 1.66 -10.39 3.41
C ASP A 162 0.23 -9.86 3.40
N PHE A 163 0.05 -8.61 2.94
CA PHE A 163 -1.27 -8.02 2.76
C PHE A 163 -2.12 -8.80 1.73
N THR A 164 -1.48 -9.31 0.68
CA THR A 164 -2.14 -10.12 -0.35
C THR A 164 -2.59 -11.47 0.20
N LEU A 165 -1.75 -12.12 1.02
CA LEU A 165 -2.12 -13.37 1.69
C LEU A 165 -3.26 -13.15 2.69
N LEU A 166 -3.22 -12.06 3.47
CA LEU A 166 -4.28 -11.69 4.39
C LEU A 166 -5.60 -11.41 3.66
N GLY A 167 -5.57 -10.63 2.58
CA GLY A 167 -6.74 -10.34 1.77
C GLY A 167 -7.30 -11.59 1.07
N GLU A 168 -6.44 -12.50 0.64
CA GLU A 168 -6.86 -13.79 0.11
C GLU A 168 -7.54 -14.64 1.18
N ALA A 169 -7.00 -14.68 2.41
CA ALA A 169 -7.66 -15.35 3.53
C ALA A 169 -9.05 -14.74 3.82
N VAL A 170 -9.21 -13.42 3.74
CA VAL A 170 -10.53 -12.76 3.83
C VAL A 170 -11.47 -13.26 2.74
N ALA A 171 -11.02 -13.30 1.48
CA ALA A 171 -11.84 -13.79 0.38
C ALA A 171 -12.24 -15.27 0.59
N ARG A 172 -11.35 -16.10 1.13
CA ARG A 172 -11.63 -17.52 1.42
C ARG A 172 -12.65 -17.69 2.54
N VAL A 173 -12.56 -16.93 3.63
CA VAL A 173 -13.56 -16.92 4.71
C VAL A 173 -14.93 -16.50 4.19
N GLN A 174 -14.97 -15.56 3.22
CA GLN A 174 -16.20 -15.14 2.54
C GLN A 174 -16.69 -16.14 1.47
N GLY A 175 -16.13 -17.35 1.40
CA GLY A 175 -16.54 -18.40 0.46
C GLY A 175 -16.15 -18.13 -0.99
N LYS A 176 -15.24 -17.20 -1.27
CA LYS A 176 -14.76 -16.92 -2.64
C LYS A 176 -13.76 -17.97 -3.09
N ALA A 177 -13.67 -18.17 -4.40
CA ALA A 177 -12.72 -19.10 -5.01
C ALA A 177 -11.26 -18.67 -4.76
N PRO A 178 -10.28 -19.59 -4.80
CA PRO A 178 -8.87 -19.27 -4.68
C PRO A 178 -8.42 -18.20 -5.71
N LYS A 179 -7.47 -17.36 -5.30
CA LYS A 179 -6.89 -16.23 -6.05
C LYS A 179 -7.88 -15.12 -6.39
N THR A 180 -9.05 -15.07 -5.75
CA THR A 180 -10.04 -14.01 -5.99
C THR A 180 -9.50 -12.65 -5.54
N PHE A 181 -8.93 -12.57 -4.33
CA PHE A 181 -8.40 -11.30 -3.83
C PHE A 181 -7.20 -10.87 -4.66
N LEU A 182 -6.29 -11.79 -4.97
CA LEU A 182 -5.11 -11.52 -5.80
C LEU A 182 -5.50 -10.84 -7.12
N ARG A 183 -6.46 -11.40 -7.85
CA ARG A 183 -6.97 -10.82 -9.11
C ARG A 183 -7.60 -9.44 -8.90
N GLN A 184 -8.43 -9.28 -7.88
CA GLN A 184 -9.08 -7.99 -7.59
C GLN A 184 -8.05 -6.93 -7.21
N TYR A 185 -7.07 -7.29 -6.38
CA TYR A 185 -6.01 -6.39 -5.95
C TYR A 185 -5.10 -5.98 -7.12
N GLN A 186 -4.73 -6.92 -7.99
CA GLN A 186 -4.01 -6.62 -9.24
C GLN A 186 -4.81 -5.67 -10.14
N SER A 187 -6.10 -5.94 -10.36
CA SER A 187 -6.97 -5.06 -11.15
C SER A 187 -7.04 -3.66 -10.56
N LYS A 188 -7.19 -3.53 -9.24
CA LYS A 188 -7.25 -2.22 -8.55
C LYS A 188 -5.93 -1.46 -8.59
N ARG A 189 -4.79 -2.16 -8.53
CA ARG A 189 -3.48 -1.53 -8.73
C ARG A 189 -3.33 -0.99 -10.16
N THR A 190 -3.71 -1.78 -11.17
CA THR A 190 -3.68 -1.33 -12.56
C THR A 190 -4.61 -0.14 -12.79
N GLU A 191 -5.82 -0.15 -12.22
CA GLU A 191 -6.75 0.99 -12.27
C GLU A 191 -6.16 2.26 -11.63
N GLY A 192 -5.47 2.13 -10.49
CA GLY A 192 -4.75 3.23 -9.85
C GLY A 192 -3.70 3.87 -10.76
N ILE A 193 -2.97 3.06 -11.52
CA ILE A 193 -1.96 3.53 -12.48
C ILE A 193 -2.62 4.33 -13.61
N TYR A 194 -3.73 3.84 -14.17
CA TYR A 194 -4.47 4.58 -15.20
C TYR A 194 -4.92 5.94 -14.69
N ARG A 195 -5.42 6.05 -13.45
CA ARG A 195 -5.81 7.34 -12.87
C ARG A 195 -4.66 8.32 -12.76
N THR A 196 -3.47 7.85 -12.36
CA THR A 196 -2.27 8.69 -12.31
C THR A 196 -1.89 9.19 -13.70
N LEU A 197 -2.04 8.37 -14.74
CA LEU A 197 -1.79 8.75 -16.13
C LEU A 197 -2.85 9.72 -16.65
N GLU A 198 -4.13 9.46 -16.42
CA GLU A 198 -5.23 10.35 -16.84
C GLU A 198 -5.13 11.74 -16.20
N ALA A 199 -4.61 11.84 -14.98
CA ALA A 199 -4.35 13.11 -14.31
C ALA A 199 -3.17 13.91 -14.91
N SER A 200 -2.39 13.33 -15.83
CA SER A 200 -1.26 13.99 -16.47
C SER A 200 -1.58 14.33 -17.93
N PRO A 201 -1.64 15.63 -18.29
CA PRO A 201 -1.86 16.04 -19.68
C PRO A 201 -0.83 15.46 -20.66
N ILE A 202 0.43 15.31 -20.21
CA ILE A 202 1.49 14.66 -20.97
C ILE A 202 1.20 13.18 -21.20
N ALA A 203 0.69 12.47 -20.20
CA ALA A 203 0.41 11.06 -20.37
C ALA A 203 -0.80 10.82 -21.29
N VAL A 204 -1.86 11.62 -21.13
CA VAL A 204 -3.02 11.61 -22.03
C VAL A 204 -2.58 11.83 -23.49
N ALA A 205 -1.79 12.87 -23.74
CA ALA A 205 -1.27 13.16 -25.07
C ALA A 205 -0.36 12.05 -25.61
N ALA A 206 0.50 11.47 -24.77
CA ALA A 206 1.37 10.36 -25.16
C ALA A 206 0.60 9.09 -25.53
N MET A 207 -0.50 8.79 -24.82
CA MET A 207 -1.37 7.66 -25.15
C MET A 207 -2.11 7.92 -26.47
N ALA A 208 -2.70 9.10 -26.64
CA ALA A 208 -3.36 9.49 -27.90
C ALA A 208 -2.39 9.45 -29.10
N TYR A 209 -1.16 9.94 -28.91
CA TYR A 209 -0.11 9.85 -29.93
C TYR A 209 0.18 8.39 -30.34
N LEU A 210 0.27 7.47 -29.37
CA LEU A 210 0.55 6.06 -29.62
C LEU A 210 -0.61 5.32 -30.30
N GLU A 211 -1.84 5.75 -30.05
CA GLU A 211 -3.02 5.25 -30.75
C GLU A 211 -2.97 5.61 -32.25
N GLU A 212 -2.60 6.86 -32.58
CA GLU A 212 -2.43 7.29 -33.97
C GLU A 212 -1.12 6.79 -34.60
N ASN A 213 -0.10 6.51 -33.79
CA ASN A 213 1.22 6.09 -34.24
C ASN A 213 1.66 4.76 -33.57
N PRO A 214 1.11 3.60 -33.98
CA PRO A 214 1.40 2.32 -33.32
C PRO A 214 2.86 1.88 -33.36
N LYS A 215 3.66 2.39 -34.31
CA LYS A 215 5.13 2.17 -34.36
C LYS A 215 5.89 2.91 -33.25
N GLY A 216 5.22 3.89 -32.63
CA GLY A 216 5.71 4.80 -31.62
C GLY A 216 6.81 5.74 -32.11
N TYR A 217 7.44 6.41 -31.15
CA TYR A 217 8.44 7.45 -31.37
C TYR A 217 9.84 6.96 -31.02
N ASP A 218 10.81 7.37 -31.83
CA ASP A 218 12.24 7.18 -31.59
C ASP A 218 12.98 8.42 -32.12
N GLY A 219 13.57 9.20 -31.22
CA GLY A 219 14.14 10.48 -31.61
C GLY A 219 14.68 11.26 -30.43
N THR A 220 14.41 12.56 -30.39
CA THR A 220 14.89 13.44 -29.30
C THR A 220 13.76 13.80 -28.35
N VAL A 221 14.11 14.15 -27.11
CA VAL A 221 13.15 14.66 -26.12
C VAL A 221 12.35 15.87 -26.66
N LYS A 222 13.03 16.80 -27.34
CA LYS A 222 12.37 17.97 -27.93
C LYS A 222 11.41 17.54 -29.05
N GLY A 223 11.85 16.66 -29.95
CA GLY A 223 11.00 16.21 -31.04
C GLY A 223 9.77 15.43 -30.57
N LEU A 224 9.88 14.67 -29.45
CA LEU A 224 8.71 14.04 -28.85
C LEU A 224 7.76 15.09 -28.27
N LEU A 225 8.26 16.08 -27.54
CA LEU A 225 7.43 17.17 -27.01
C LEU A 225 6.67 17.89 -28.13
N ASP A 226 7.35 18.22 -29.23
CA ASP A 226 6.75 18.86 -30.40
C ASP A 226 5.64 17.97 -31.00
N ALA A 227 5.88 16.66 -31.13
CA ALA A 227 4.88 15.70 -31.61
C ALA A 227 3.66 15.58 -30.70
N LEU A 228 3.88 15.55 -29.38
CA LEU A 228 2.79 15.45 -28.39
C LEU A 228 1.98 16.73 -28.27
N THR A 229 2.53 17.89 -28.66
CA THR A 229 1.82 19.18 -28.56
C THR A 229 0.57 19.22 -29.43
N VAL A 230 0.51 18.44 -30.52
CA VAL A 230 -0.70 18.25 -31.34
C VAL A 230 -1.85 17.61 -30.55
N PHE A 231 -1.52 16.80 -29.55
CA PHE A 231 -2.44 16.07 -28.69
C PHE A 231 -2.66 16.75 -27.33
N GLN A 232 -2.18 18.00 -27.17
CA GLN A 232 -2.30 18.72 -25.92
C GLN A 232 -3.79 18.94 -25.55
N PRO A 233 -4.24 18.50 -24.36
CA PRO A 233 -5.58 18.81 -23.88
C PRO A 233 -5.77 20.33 -23.71
N THR A 234 -6.93 20.84 -24.11
CA THR A 234 -7.23 22.28 -24.06
C THR A 234 -7.31 22.78 -22.61
N GLY A 235 -6.66 23.91 -22.31
CA GLY A 235 -6.72 24.56 -20.99
C GLY A 235 -5.78 23.99 -19.94
N GLU A 236 -5.02 22.94 -20.27
CA GLU A 236 -4.09 22.30 -19.34
C GLU A 236 -2.68 22.93 -19.35
N SER A 237 -2.01 22.84 -18.21
CA SER A 237 -0.61 23.27 -18.08
C SER A 237 0.31 22.34 -18.89
N TRP A 238 1.14 22.94 -19.76
CA TRP A 238 2.04 22.20 -20.64
C TRP A 238 3.50 22.62 -20.43
N PRO A 239 4.46 21.68 -20.44
CA PRO A 239 5.87 22.00 -20.25
C PRO A 239 6.38 22.90 -21.39
N ARG A 240 6.90 24.07 -21.00
CA ARG A 240 7.47 25.06 -21.93
C ARG A 240 8.92 24.78 -22.33
N SER A 241 9.53 23.72 -21.80
CA SER A 241 10.91 23.35 -22.09
C SER A 241 11.09 21.84 -22.20
N ALA A 242 12.03 21.41 -23.03
CA ALA A 242 12.40 20.00 -23.18
C ALA A 242 12.89 19.39 -21.86
N LYS A 243 13.56 20.17 -21.00
CA LYS A 243 14.00 19.72 -19.67
C LYS A 243 12.80 19.41 -18.76
N GLY A 244 11.85 20.34 -18.65
CA GLY A 244 10.65 20.13 -17.84
C GLY A 244 9.80 18.95 -18.33
N PHE A 245 9.68 18.80 -19.65
CA PHE A 245 9.04 17.62 -20.25
C PHE A 245 9.79 16.33 -19.91
N ALA A 246 11.12 16.29 -20.03
CA ALA A 246 11.92 15.12 -19.67
C ALA A 246 11.74 14.72 -18.21
N ASP A 247 11.70 15.68 -17.29
CA ASP A 247 11.52 15.41 -15.85
C ASP A 247 10.12 14.87 -15.55
N ILE A 248 9.08 15.35 -16.24
CA ILE A 248 7.73 14.78 -16.16
C ILE A 248 7.72 13.34 -16.73
N LEU A 249 8.28 13.14 -17.93
CA LEU A 249 8.27 11.84 -18.60
C LEU A 249 9.02 10.76 -17.80
N ARG A 250 10.17 11.11 -17.19
CA ARG A 250 10.89 10.18 -16.30
C ARG A 250 10.05 9.75 -15.10
N ARG A 251 9.26 10.65 -14.53
CA ARG A 251 8.34 10.33 -13.41
C ARG A 251 7.19 9.43 -13.85
N LEU A 252 6.70 9.59 -15.08
CA LEU A 252 5.63 8.77 -15.65
C LEU A 252 6.12 7.42 -16.18
N ALA A 253 7.43 7.28 -16.47
CA ALA A 253 8.00 6.08 -17.08
C ALA A 253 7.67 4.76 -16.35
N PRO A 254 7.69 4.67 -15.00
CA PRO A 254 7.26 3.47 -14.29
C PRO A 254 5.78 3.12 -14.51
N ALA A 255 4.89 4.12 -14.44
CA ALA A 255 3.46 3.95 -14.67
C ALA A 255 3.17 3.49 -16.11
N PHE A 256 3.83 4.10 -17.10
CA PHE A 256 3.78 3.65 -18.49
C PHE A 256 4.23 2.20 -18.65
N ARG A 257 5.35 1.81 -18.02
CA ARG A 257 5.88 0.45 -18.11
C ARG A 257 4.88 -0.58 -17.59
N ALA A 258 4.18 -0.27 -16.51
CA ALA A 258 3.18 -1.15 -15.90
C ALA A 258 1.97 -1.40 -16.81
N ILE A 259 1.62 -0.45 -17.69
CA ILE A 259 0.58 -0.63 -18.72
C ILE A 259 1.13 -1.05 -20.08
N GLY A 260 2.41 -1.43 -20.15
CA GLY A 260 3.02 -1.94 -21.39
C GLY A 260 3.52 -0.86 -22.35
N ILE A 261 3.87 0.33 -21.86
CA ILE A 261 4.47 1.42 -22.66
C ILE A 261 5.91 1.68 -22.18
N ASN A 262 6.86 1.69 -23.11
CA ASN A 262 8.23 2.09 -22.86
C ASN A 262 8.41 3.58 -23.14
N ALA A 263 8.45 4.39 -22.09
CA ALA A 263 8.85 5.79 -22.13
C ALA A 263 10.27 5.92 -21.54
N LYS A 264 11.30 5.94 -22.40
CA LYS A 264 12.71 5.98 -21.97
C LYS A 264 13.43 7.19 -22.53
N ILE A 265 14.23 7.84 -21.68
CA ILE A 265 15.16 8.90 -22.08
C ILE A 265 16.58 8.35 -21.92
N SER A 266 17.45 8.59 -22.90
CA SER A 266 18.85 8.19 -22.84
C SER A 266 19.59 8.91 -21.70
N GLU A 267 20.55 8.23 -21.07
CA GLU A 267 21.36 8.81 -19.97
C GLU A 267 22.39 9.83 -20.46
N LYS A 268 22.90 9.64 -21.69
CA LYS A 268 23.88 10.51 -22.32
C LYS A 268 23.23 11.35 -23.41
N ALA A 269 23.61 12.63 -23.47
CA ALA A 269 23.23 13.51 -24.55
C ALA A 269 23.95 13.10 -25.85
N GLY A 270 23.21 13.03 -26.94
CA GLY A 270 23.78 12.93 -28.29
C GLY A 270 24.01 14.31 -28.90
N LYS A 271 24.43 14.34 -30.17
CA LYS A 271 24.69 15.59 -30.91
C LYS A 271 23.50 16.57 -30.94
N ASN A 272 22.27 16.03 -30.92
CA ASN A 272 21.02 16.81 -31.03
C ASN A 272 20.22 16.84 -29.71
N GLY A 273 20.86 16.53 -28.57
CA GLY A 273 20.24 16.45 -27.26
C GLY A 273 19.99 15.01 -26.79
N PHE A 274 19.15 14.86 -25.76
CA PHE A 274 18.83 13.55 -25.19
C PHE A 274 17.90 12.75 -26.11
N GLY A 275 18.26 11.49 -26.35
CA GLY A 275 17.41 10.54 -27.06
C GLY A 275 16.18 10.18 -26.24
N CYS A 276 15.06 9.91 -26.91
CA CYS A 276 13.80 9.53 -26.29
C CYS A 276 13.04 8.50 -27.12
N ILE A 277 12.50 7.49 -26.44
CA ILE A 277 11.69 6.42 -27.01
C ILE A 277 10.33 6.43 -26.30
N LEU A 278 9.26 6.38 -27.08
CA LEU A 278 7.88 6.18 -26.60
C LEU A 278 7.23 5.12 -27.49
N LYS A 279 7.12 3.87 -27.03
CA LYS A 279 6.61 2.74 -27.84
C LYS A 279 5.86 1.74 -26.96
N TYR A 280 4.88 1.02 -27.52
CA TYR A 280 4.35 -0.16 -26.84
C TYR A 280 5.44 -1.21 -26.64
N LEU A 281 5.46 -1.81 -25.46
CA LEU A 281 6.27 -2.99 -25.19
C LEU A 281 5.67 -4.19 -25.93
N PRO A 282 6.50 -5.11 -26.45
CA PRO A 282 6.01 -6.36 -27.02
C PRO A 282 5.07 -7.08 -26.05
N LYS A 283 3.99 -7.68 -26.54
CA LYS A 283 2.93 -8.31 -25.70
C LYS A 283 3.43 -9.38 -24.70
N ASN A 284 4.65 -9.89 -24.85
CA ASN A 284 5.30 -10.81 -23.91
C ASN A 284 6.15 -10.16 -22.81
N THR A 285 6.28 -8.84 -22.78
CA THR A 285 7.21 -8.13 -21.86
C THR A 285 6.61 -7.87 -20.48
N ALA A 286 5.28 -7.96 -20.31
CA ALA A 286 4.63 -7.84 -19.00
C ALA A 286 5.13 -8.91 -17.99
N LYS A 287 5.58 -10.08 -18.48
CA LYS A 287 6.23 -11.12 -17.64
C LYS A 287 7.69 -10.81 -17.30
N LEU A 288 8.38 -9.97 -18.08
CA LEU A 288 9.78 -9.62 -17.88
C LEU A 288 9.97 -8.39 -16.97
N ALA A 289 8.97 -7.52 -16.86
CA ALA A 289 9.03 -6.33 -16.01
C ALA A 289 8.96 -6.63 -14.49
N ILE A 290 8.71 -7.89 -14.10
CA ILE A 290 8.66 -8.36 -12.70
C ILE A 290 10.03 -8.85 -12.21
N LYS A 291 11.00 -9.14 -13.10
CA LYS A 291 12.37 -9.45 -12.67
C LYS A 291 13.08 -8.15 -12.28
N GLY A 292 13.16 -7.93 -10.97
CA GLY A 292 13.82 -6.79 -10.35
C GLY A 292 15.30 -6.67 -10.68
N GLU A 293 15.81 -5.47 -10.43
CA GLU A 293 17.22 -5.13 -10.38
C GLU A 293 17.94 -6.01 -9.35
N HIS A 294 18.48 -7.15 -9.76
CA HIS A 294 19.62 -7.81 -9.11
C HIS A 294 20.30 -8.74 -10.13
N GLY A 295 21.59 -8.46 -10.40
CA GLY A 295 22.67 -9.43 -10.61
C GLY A 295 22.59 -10.44 -11.77
N GLU A 296 23.63 -10.47 -12.57
CA GLU A 296 23.89 -11.38 -13.70
C GLU A 296 23.82 -12.88 -13.37
N HIS A 297 23.24 -13.67 -14.31
CA HIS A 297 23.87 -14.80 -15.04
C HIS A 297 22.84 -15.85 -15.48
N GLY A 298 23.02 -16.35 -16.72
CA GLY A 298 22.85 -17.78 -17.03
C GLY A 298 21.56 -18.23 -17.71
N GLU A 299 21.72 -18.57 -18.99
CA GLU A 299 20.90 -19.35 -19.92
C GLU A 299 19.99 -20.47 -19.33
N HIS A 300 18.80 -20.65 -19.93
CA HIS A 300 18.40 -21.88 -20.65
C HIS A 300 16.97 -21.80 -21.23
N GLN A 301 16.71 -22.72 -22.16
CA GLN A 301 15.79 -22.65 -23.29
C GLN A 301 14.32 -23.01 -23.01
N ASN A 302 13.46 -22.42 -23.84
CA ASN A 302 12.10 -22.76 -24.33
C ASN A 302 11.66 -24.26 -24.34
N PRO A 303 10.43 -24.62 -24.75
CA PRO A 303 9.08 -24.07 -24.50
C PRO A 303 8.12 -25.17 -23.94
N MET A 304 6.91 -24.83 -23.45
CA MET A 304 5.84 -25.84 -23.50
C MET A 304 4.44 -25.29 -23.78
N HIS A 305 3.90 -25.93 -24.81
CA HIS A 305 2.57 -25.97 -25.39
C HIS A 305 1.45 -26.12 -24.33
N LEU A 306 0.34 -25.40 -24.52
CA LEU A 306 -0.95 -25.82 -23.98
C LEU A 306 -1.48 -27.01 -24.80
N PRO A 307 -2.08 -28.00 -24.14
CA PRO A 307 -3.32 -28.54 -24.68
C PRO A 307 -4.48 -28.46 -23.68
N THR A 308 -5.65 -28.28 -24.28
CA THR A 308 -6.99 -28.27 -23.72
C THR A 308 -7.50 -29.66 -23.33
N ASP A 309 -8.35 -29.66 -22.31
CA ASP A 309 -9.44 -30.59 -22.00
C ASP A 309 -9.20 -31.89 -21.20
N ILE A 310 -10.25 -32.13 -20.39
CA ILE A 310 -10.79 -33.38 -19.84
C ILE A 310 -10.39 -33.77 -18.40
N TYR A 311 -11.40 -33.63 -17.54
CA TYR A 311 -11.53 -34.17 -16.19
C TYR A 311 -11.68 -35.70 -16.22
N ASN A 312 -10.96 -36.46 -15.38
CA ASN A 312 -11.52 -37.61 -14.67
C ASN A 312 -10.65 -38.02 -13.47
N PRO A 313 -11.21 -38.28 -12.27
CA PRO A 313 -10.47 -38.65 -11.08
C PRO A 313 -10.42 -40.18 -10.93
N SER A 314 -9.24 -40.77 -10.74
CA SER A 314 -9.10 -42.09 -10.11
C SER A 314 -7.66 -42.46 -9.75
N GLN A 315 -7.51 -42.81 -8.48
CA GLN A 315 -6.62 -43.83 -7.89
C GLN A 315 -5.12 -43.54 -7.63
N ASN A 316 -4.83 -43.66 -6.32
CA ASN A 316 -3.64 -44.21 -5.65
C ASN A 316 -2.31 -43.46 -5.84
N GLY A 317 -1.47 -43.24 -4.82
CA GLY A 317 -1.39 -43.74 -3.46
C GLY A 317 0.03 -43.45 -2.94
N GLU A 318 0.19 -43.45 -1.61
CA GLU A 318 1.44 -43.59 -0.86
C GLU A 318 2.39 -42.38 -0.63
N LYS A 319 2.25 -41.85 0.60
CA LYS A 319 3.28 -41.62 1.64
C LYS A 319 4.73 -41.42 1.19
N THR A 320 5.28 -40.27 1.57
CA THR A 320 6.63 -40.20 2.18
C THR A 320 6.77 -39.04 3.19
N ILE A 321 6.91 -39.46 4.45
CA ILE A 321 7.88 -39.04 5.48
C ILE A 321 8.02 -37.55 5.83
N LYS A 322 7.65 -37.28 7.10
CA LYS A 322 7.93 -36.09 7.91
C LYS A 322 9.43 -35.94 8.20
N THR A 323 9.92 -34.70 8.15
CA THR A 323 11.02 -34.25 9.03
C THR A 323 10.59 -32.96 9.71
N SER A 324 10.60 -33.03 11.03
CA SER A 324 10.37 -31.97 12.01
C SER A 324 11.49 -30.93 11.95
N ASP A 325 11.14 -29.65 12.08
CA ASP A 325 11.94 -28.73 12.89
C ASP A 325 11.01 -27.69 13.55
N THR A 326 11.09 -27.69 14.87
CA THR A 326 10.34 -26.89 15.83
C THR A 326 11.11 -25.62 16.17
N ALA A 327 10.54 -24.45 15.89
CA ALA A 327 10.78 -23.21 16.63
C ALA A 327 9.58 -22.27 16.42
N PRO A 328 8.82 -21.90 17.47
CA PRO A 328 7.80 -20.86 17.35
C PRO A 328 8.48 -19.50 17.21
N SER A 329 8.17 -18.75 16.15
CA SER A 329 8.54 -17.35 16.03
C SER A 329 7.67 -16.53 16.99
N ASP A 330 8.19 -16.24 18.18
CA ASP A 330 7.63 -15.30 19.15
C ASP A 330 7.71 -13.86 18.62
N TYR A 331 6.82 -13.50 17.69
CA TYR A 331 6.78 -12.16 17.10
C TYR A 331 5.61 -11.29 17.60
N PHE A 332 4.85 -11.73 18.61
CA PHE A 332 3.62 -11.06 19.04
C PHE A 332 3.55 -10.63 20.52
N SER A 333 4.61 -10.71 21.32
CA SER A 333 4.54 -10.39 22.76
C SER A 333 5.21 -9.08 23.23
N LEU A 334 5.53 -8.14 22.34
CA LEU A 334 6.18 -6.87 22.74
C LEU A 334 5.44 -5.62 22.25
N SER A 335 4.17 -5.49 22.62
CA SER A 335 3.54 -4.17 22.77
C SER A 335 2.25 -4.26 23.59
N CYS A 336 2.36 -4.44 24.90
CA CYS A 336 1.25 -4.22 25.82
C CYS A 336 1.64 -3.10 26.81
N THR A 337 1.45 -1.84 26.40
CA THR A 337 1.63 -0.69 27.28
C THR A 337 0.37 -0.53 28.12
N ARG A 338 0.47 -0.86 29.42
CA ARG A 338 -0.62 -0.68 30.38
C ARG A 338 -0.70 0.82 30.76
N ILE A 339 -1.79 1.50 30.42
CA ILE A 339 -2.04 2.88 30.84
C ILE A 339 -2.68 2.83 32.23
N LEU A 340 -1.94 3.28 33.26
CA LEU A 340 -2.48 3.58 34.58
C LEU A 340 -2.30 5.07 34.84
N ASN A 341 -3.41 5.77 35.09
CA ASN A 341 -3.56 7.10 35.67
C ASN A 341 -2.39 8.09 35.49
N ASN A 342 -2.36 8.75 34.33
CA ASN A 342 -1.97 10.16 34.11
C ASN A 342 -0.71 10.76 34.78
N GLU A 343 0.25 9.99 35.27
CA GLU A 343 1.57 10.48 35.68
C GLU A 343 2.68 9.66 35.00
N GLN A 344 3.56 10.35 34.26
CA GLN A 344 4.73 9.76 33.64
C GLN A 344 5.83 9.57 34.69
N GLU A 345 5.87 8.41 35.35
CA GLU A 345 7.08 8.00 36.06
C GLU A 345 8.01 7.23 35.13
N LYS A 346 9.18 7.84 34.86
CA LYS A 346 10.33 7.17 34.25
C LYS A 346 11.06 6.39 35.35
N THR A 347 10.81 5.09 35.43
CA THR A 347 11.63 4.19 36.27
C THR A 347 12.04 2.96 35.45
N PRO A 348 13.32 2.55 35.45
CA PRO A 348 13.75 1.32 34.78
C PRO A 348 13.13 0.11 35.47
N ILE A 349 12.64 -0.85 34.69
CA ILE A 349 12.14 -2.12 35.22
C ILE A 349 13.34 -2.98 35.63
N ASP A 350 13.50 -3.21 36.93
CA ASP A 350 14.45 -4.19 37.47
C ASP A 350 13.83 -5.60 37.41
N SER A 351 14.59 -6.57 36.91
CA SER A 351 14.12 -7.91 36.55
C SER A 351 13.92 -8.88 37.72
N ILE A 352 14.00 -8.40 38.97
CA ILE A 352 13.94 -9.25 40.18
C ILE A 352 12.85 -8.84 41.20
N ASP A 353 12.04 -7.81 40.93
CA ASP A 353 11.09 -7.34 41.96
C ASP A 353 9.81 -8.20 42.08
N LYS A 354 9.89 -9.25 42.91
CA LYS A 354 8.74 -9.97 43.46
C LYS A 354 8.31 -9.29 44.76
N LYS A 355 7.37 -8.33 44.71
CA LYS A 355 6.26 -8.13 45.69
C LYS A 355 5.53 -6.79 45.46
N ALA A 356 4.30 -6.84 44.96
CA ALA A 356 3.28 -5.85 45.28
C ALA A 356 1.91 -6.52 45.34
N LYS A 357 1.41 -6.77 46.57
CA LYS A 357 0.01 -7.15 46.81
C LYS A 357 -0.82 -5.87 46.75
N CYS A 358 -1.64 -5.70 45.71
CA CYS A 358 -2.68 -4.67 45.69
C CYS A 358 -3.95 -5.25 46.32
N ASN A 359 -4.33 -4.75 47.51
CA ASN A 359 -5.49 -5.22 48.26
C ASN A 359 -6.82 -4.53 47.86
N ASN A 360 -6.93 -3.85 46.72
CA ASN A 360 -8.18 -3.16 46.34
C ASN A 360 -8.41 -3.11 44.81
N CYS A 361 -8.64 -4.27 44.19
CA CYS A 361 -9.28 -4.34 42.87
C CYS A 361 -10.53 -5.22 42.97
N VAL A 362 -11.69 -4.57 43.04
CA VAL A 362 -12.99 -5.18 42.75
C VAL A 362 -13.19 -5.03 41.24
N HIS A 363 -13.45 -6.14 40.56
CA HIS A 363 -13.69 -6.34 39.11
C HIS A 363 -12.48 -6.85 38.30
N TYR A 364 -12.68 -8.08 37.78
CA TYR A 364 -11.88 -8.87 36.83
C TYR A 364 -10.61 -9.55 37.37
N ALA A 365 -10.77 -10.79 37.85
CA ALA A 365 -9.68 -11.74 37.99
C ALA A 365 -9.65 -12.66 36.75
N TRP A 366 -8.65 -12.48 35.89
CA TRP A 366 -8.23 -13.48 34.90
C TRP A 366 -6.99 -14.16 35.49
N ASP A 367 -7.12 -15.42 35.88
CA ASP A 367 -6.05 -16.18 36.54
C ASP A 367 -5.24 -16.94 35.48
N CYS A 368 -4.09 -16.39 35.10
CA CYS A 368 -3.13 -16.99 34.16
C CYS A 368 -2.44 -18.27 34.70
N ALA A 369 -2.82 -18.80 35.86
CA ALA A 369 -2.19 -19.98 36.44
C ALA A 369 -2.79 -21.33 36.00
N LYS A 370 -3.86 -21.34 35.19
CA LYS A 370 -4.43 -22.59 34.65
C LYS A 370 -4.30 -22.64 33.14
N GLY A 371 -3.34 -23.44 32.66
CA GLY A 371 -3.26 -23.84 31.27
C GLY A 371 -4.52 -24.56 30.81
N ILE A 372 -4.79 -24.51 29.51
CA ILE A 372 -5.93 -25.16 28.88
C ILE A 372 -5.68 -26.68 28.89
N GLU A 373 -6.38 -27.40 29.77
CA GLU A 373 -6.76 -28.79 29.55
C GLU A 373 -8.28 -28.83 29.33
N GLY A 374 -8.71 -29.47 28.23
CA GLY A 374 -10.12 -29.80 27.95
C GLY A 374 -10.69 -29.12 26.72
#